data_AF-A0A933G9Q8-F1
#
_entry.id   AF-A0A933G9Q8-F1
#
_cell.length_a   1.000
_cell.length_b   1.000
_cell.length_c   1.000
_cell.angle_alpha   90.00
_cell.angle_beta   90.00
_cell.angle_gamma   90.00
#
_symmetry.space_group_name_H-M   'P 1'
#
loop_
_entity.id
_entity.type
_entity.pdbx_description
1 polymer ?
#
loop_
_entity_poly.entity_id
_entity_poly.type
_entity_poly.pdbx_seq_one_letter_code
_entity_poly.pdbx_strand_id
1 'polypeptide(L)'
;MPRCPWAKNELSIRYHDEEWGVPVHDDRLLFEFLILEGAQAGLSWDTILGKRDRYRRVFDGFDAAKIARYTQSKVARLLADPGIVRNRLKIAAAI
;
A
#
# COMPACT_ATOMS: atom_id res chain seq x y z
N MET A 1 5.34 -1.66 -27.80
CA MET A 1 5.87 -0.37 -27.29
C MET A 1 6.93 -0.66 -26.25
N PRO A 2 8.02 0.13 -26.16
CA PRO A 2 8.94 0.03 -25.04
C PRO A 2 8.23 0.43 -23.73
N ARG A 3 8.54 -0.25 -22.62
CA ARG A 3 8.02 0.08 -21.28
C ARG A 3 8.76 1.26 -20.67
N CYS A 4 8.19 1.89 -19.64
CA CYS A 4 8.91 2.90 -18.87
C CYS A 4 10.19 2.33 -18.23
N PRO A 5 11.28 3.12 -18.10
CA PRO A 5 12.59 2.62 -17.64
C PRO A 5 12.62 2.01 -16.22
N TRP A 6 11.61 2.29 -15.40
CA TRP A 6 11.52 1.80 -14.02
C TRP A 6 10.91 0.40 -13.91
N ALA A 7 10.18 -0.08 -14.92
CA ALA A 7 9.56 -1.41 -14.92
C ALA A 7 10.57 -2.49 -15.33
N LYS A 8 11.36 -2.99 -14.36
CA LYS A 8 12.54 -3.83 -14.61
C LYS A 8 12.40 -5.29 -14.18
N ASN A 9 11.41 -5.62 -13.35
CA ASN A 9 11.19 -6.97 -12.85
C ASN A 9 9.72 -7.37 -13.04
N GLU A 10 9.41 -8.66 -12.88
CA GLU A 10 8.06 -9.19 -13.12
C GLU A 10 6.97 -8.46 -12.34
N LEU A 11 7.24 -8.12 -11.07
CA LEU A 11 6.29 -7.42 -10.21
C LEU A 11 5.99 -5.99 -10.71
N SER A 12 7.04 -5.21 -11.00
CA SER A 12 6.90 -3.85 -11.53
C SER A 12 6.38 -3.81 -12.96
N ILE A 13 6.70 -4.82 -13.78
CA ILE A 13 6.17 -4.96 -15.15
C ILE A 13 4.67 -5.21 -15.13
N ARG A 14 4.18 -6.14 -14.30
CA ARG A 14 2.74 -6.40 -14.18
C ARG A 14 2.00 -5.15 -13.69
N TYR A 15 2.52 -4.50 -12.63
CA TYR A 15 1.94 -3.25 -12.13
C TYR A 15 1.93 -2.15 -13.20
N HIS A 16 3.02 -1.97 -13.94
CA HIS A 16 3.12 -0.99 -15.03
C HIS A 16 2.08 -1.24 -16.13
N ASP A 17 1.98 -2.48 -16.59
CA ASP A 17 1.16 -2.82 -17.76
C ASP A 17 -0.34 -2.84 -17.44
N GLU A 18 -0.72 -3.19 -16.21
CA GLU A 18 -2.12 -3.45 -15.84
C GLU A 18 -2.75 -2.38 -14.94
N GLU A 19 -1.97 -1.65 -14.15
CA GLU A 19 -2.50 -0.76 -13.10
C GLU A 19 -1.99 0.68 -13.23
N TRP A 20 -0.72 0.89 -13.56
CA TRP A 20 -0.12 2.22 -13.55
C TRP A 20 -0.61 3.09 -14.72
N GLY A 21 -1.20 4.25 -14.38
CA GLY A 21 -1.74 5.18 -15.37
C GLY A 21 -3.11 4.79 -15.93
N VAL A 22 -3.69 3.67 -15.47
CA VAL A 22 -5.07 3.29 -15.80
C VAL A 22 -6.04 4.10 -14.95
N PRO A 23 -7.05 4.78 -15.53
CA PRO A 23 -8.02 5.55 -14.75
C PRO A 23 -8.82 4.68 -13.78
N VAL A 24 -8.87 5.09 -12.51
CA VAL A 24 -9.62 4.41 -11.44
C VAL A 24 -10.67 5.37 -10.87
N HIS A 25 -11.89 4.86 -10.70
CA HIS A 25 -13.03 5.59 -10.13
C HIS A 25 -13.61 4.88 -8.90
N ASP A 26 -12.97 3.81 -8.43
CA ASP A 26 -13.35 3.11 -7.19
C ASP A 26 -12.64 3.78 -6.00
N ASP A 27 -13.42 4.35 -5.09
CA ASP A 27 -12.90 5.12 -3.94
C ASP A 27 -12.01 4.28 -3.02
N ARG A 28 -12.32 2.99 -2.86
CA ARG A 28 -11.55 2.10 -1.99
C ARG A 28 -10.18 1.80 -2.59
N LEU A 29 -10.10 1.57 -3.90
CA LEU A 29 -8.84 1.36 -4.61
C LEU A 29 -8.01 2.66 -4.65
N LEU A 30 -8.64 3.82 -4.85
CA LEU A 30 -7.97 5.11 -4.75
C LEU A 30 -7.38 5.33 -3.35
N PHE A 31 -8.14 5.01 -2.29
CA PHE A 31 -7.66 5.08 -0.91
C PHE A 31 -6.52 4.08 -0.65
N GLU A 32 -6.61 2.85 -1.15
CA GLU A 32 -5.52 1.87 -1.10
C GLU A 32 -4.22 2.45 -1.70
N PHE A 33 -4.28 3.00 -2.91
CA PHE A 33 -3.11 3.60 -3.54
C PHE A 33 -2.55 4.77 -2.74
N LEU A 34 -3.40 5.70 -2.29
CA LEU A 34 -2.98 6.85 -1.49
C LEU A 34 -2.19 6.45 -0.24
N ILE A 35 -2.66 5.43 0.49
CA ILE A 35 -1.96 4.93 1.70
C ILE A 35 -0.66 4.23 1.33
N LEU A 36 -0.63 3.43 0.27
CA LEU A 36 0.57 2.70 -0.15
C LEU A 36 1.68 3.65 -0.65
N GLU A 37 1.33 4.71 -1.36
CA GLU A 37 2.26 5.78 -1.77
C GLU A 37 2.90 6.47 -0.54
N GLY A 38 2.10 6.78 0.49
CA GLY A 38 2.63 7.29 1.77
C GLY A 38 3.55 6.29 2.47
N ALA A 39 3.23 4.99 2.39
CA ALA A 39 4.08 3.94 2.94
C ALA A 39 5.42 3.81 2.20
N GLN A 40 5.52 4.28 0.95
CA GLN A 40 6.74 4.24 0.14
C GLN A 40 7.85 5.14 0.67
N ALA A 41 7.56 6.29 1.30
CA ALA A 41 8.57 7.32 1.61
C ALA A 41 9.90 6.75 2.18
N GLY A 42 11.00 6.86 1.42
CA GLY A 42 12.31 6.30 1.79
C GLY A 42 12.55 4.82 1.42
N LEU A 43 11.69 4.21 0.60
CA LEU A 43 11.76 2.83 0.12
C LEU A 43 11.48 2.79 -1.40
N SER A 44 11.79 1.65 -2.03
CA SER A 44 11.39 1.40 -3.42
C SER A 44 9.90 1.05 -3.50
N TRP A 45 9.26 1.38 -4.63
CA TRP A 45 7.88 0.96 -4.89
C TRP A 45 7.72 -0.56 -4.91
N ASP A 46 8.72 -1.29 -5.43
CA ASP A 46 8.75 -2.76 -5.39
C ASP A 46 8.64 -3.33 -3.96
N THR A 47 9.22 -2.63 -2.97
CA THR A 47 9.08 -3.01 -1.56
C THR A 47 7.62 -2.94 -1.11
N ILE A 48 6.88 -1.93 -1.58
CA ILE A 48 5.47 -1.73 -1.26
C ILE A 48 4.59 -2.72 -2.03
N LEU A 49 4.82 -2.88 -3.34
CA LEU A 49 4.13 -3.87 -4.18
C LEU A 49 4.26 -5.28 -3.61
N GLY A 50 5.47 -5.68 -3.17
CA GLY A 50 5.72 -6.99 -2.58
C GLY A 50 5.03 -7.20 -1.23
N LYS A 51 4.61 -6.12 -0.56
CA LYS A 51 3.89 -6.13 0.73
C LYS A 51 2.39 -5.85 0.57
N ARG A 52 1.92 -5.45 -0.61
CA ARG A 52 0.56 -4.96 -0.86
C ARG A 52 -0.53 -5.93 -0.40
N ASP A 53 -0.36 -7.22 -0.67
CA ASP A 53 -1.32 -8.25 -0.22
C ASP A 53 -1.37 -8.44 1.29
N ARG A 54 -0.27 -8.16 2.01
CA ARG A 54 -0.32 -8.13 3.47
C ARG A 54 -1.04 -6.88 3.94
N TYR A 55 -0.71 -5.71 3.37
CA TYR A 55 -1.39 -4.45 3.68
C TYR A 55 -2.91 -4.61 3.54
N ARG A 56 -3.40 -5.13 2.40
CA ARG A 56 -4.84 -5.40 2.20
C ARG A 56 -5.46 -6.21 3.33
N ARG A 57 -4.81 -7.27 3.80
CA ARG A 57 -5.33 -8.12 4.89
C ARG A 57 -5.35 -7.41 6.23
N VAL A 58 -4.28 -6.70 6.57
CA VAL A 58 -4.13 -6.13 7.93
C VAL A 58 -4.78 -4.75 8.08
N PHE A 59 -4.98 -4.04 6.97
CA PHE A 59 -5.75 -2.79 6.85
C PHE A 59 -7.22 -3.04 6.46
N ASP A 60 -7.78 -4.23 6.78
CA ASP A 60 -9.21 -4.54 6.63
C ASP A 60 -9.76 -4.26 5.20
N GLY A 61 -8.97 -4.58 4.18
CA GLY A 61 -9.30 -4.38 2.77
C GLY A 61 -9.34 -2.91 2.35
N PHE A 62 -8.62 -2.03 3.07
CA PHE A 62 -8.65 -0.58 2.87
C PHE A 62 -10.06 0.03 3.03
N ASP A 63 -10.86 -0.55 3.93
CA ASP A 63 -12.12 0.04 4.36
C ASP A 63 -11.85 1.25 5.27
N ALA A 64 -11.92 2.46 4.69
CA ALA A 64 -11.66 3.71 5.39
C ALA A 64 -12.49 3.88 6.67
N ALA A 65 -13.76 3.44 6.68
CA ALA A 65 -14.61 3.54 7.85
C ALA A 65 -14.12 2.63 9.00
N LYS A 66 -13.50 1.48 8.69
CA LYS A 66 -12.89 0.63 9.72
C LYS A 66 -11.56 1.19 10.20
N ILE A 67 -10.73 1.65 9.26
CA ILE A 67 -9.39 2.17 9.55
C ILE A 67 -9.46 3.41 10.44
N ALA A 68 -10.37 4.36 10.16
CA ALA A 68 -10.58 5.56 10.97
C ALA A 68 -10.97 5.26 12.44
N ARG A 69 -11.38 4.02 12.75
CA ARG A 69 -11.74 3.56 14.10
C ARG A 69 -10.65 2.70 14.75
N TYR A 70 -9.47 2.59 14.14
CA TYR A 70 -8.37 1.81 14.71
C TYR A 70 -7.94 2.38 16.06
N THR A 71 -7.83 1.49 17.04
CA THR A 71 -7.37 1.81 18.39
C THR A 71 -5.86 1.64 18.50
N GLN A 72 -5.29 2.11 19.61
CA GLN A 72 -3.87 1.89 19.92
C GLN A 72 -3.49 0.40 19.94
N SER A 73 -4.42 -0.48 20.33
CA SER A 73 -4.20 -1.94 20.27
C SER A 73 -4.03 -2.43 18.83
N LYS A 74 -4.86 -1.93 17.89
CA LYS A 74 -4.71 -2.26 16.47
C LYS A 74 -3.39 -1.70 15.92
N VAL A 75 -3.01 -0.48 16.28
CA VAL A 75 -1.70 0.11 15.87
C VAL A 75 -0.52 -0.72 16.39
N ALA A 76 -0.55 -1.16 17.65
CA ALA A 76 0.48 -2.03 18.21
C ALA A 76 0.60 -3.36 17.45
N ARG A 77 -0.53 -3.97 17.08
CA ARG A 77 -0.54 -5.19 16.24
C ARG A 77 0.05 -4.96 14.86
N LEU A 78 -0.26 -3.82 14.22
CA LEU A 78 0.32 -3.45 12.92
C LEU A 78 1.83 -3.23 13.02
N LEU A 79 2.31 -2.56 14.08
CA LEU A 79 3.74 -2.37 14.32
C LEU A 79 4.50 -3.67 14.56
N ALA A 80 3.84 -4.70 15.07
CA ALA A 80 4.43 -6.03 15.26
C ALA A 80 4.44 -6.88 13.97
N ASP A 81 3.73 -6.48 12.92
CA ASP A 81 3.58 -7.28 11.70
C ASP A 81 4.77 -7.11 10.74
N PRO A 82 5.61 -8.16 10.53
CA PRO A 82 6.78 -8.06 9.67
C PRO A 82 6.43 -7.99 8.17
N GLY A 83 5.19 -8.33 7.81
CA GLY A 83 4.73 -8.32 6.44
C GLY A 83 4.43 -6.92 5.90
N ILE A 84 4.41 -5.88 6.74
CA ILE A 84 4.27 -4.47 6.33
C ILE A 84 5.51 -3.64 6.70
N VAL A 85 5.51 -2.34 6.38
CA VAL A 85 6.52 -1.40 6.85
C VAL A 85 6.20 -0.99 8.28
N ARG A 86 7.00 -1.46 9.25
CA ARG A 86 6.81 -1.22 10.68
C ARG A 86 7.29 0.18 11.10
N ASN A 87 6.61 1.21 10.61
CA ASN A 87 6.88 2.60 10.95
C ASN A 87 5.64 3.23 11.59
N ARG A 88 5.80 3.77 12.80
CA ARG A 88 4.70 4.33 13.59
C ARG A 88 3.99 5.50 12.90
N LEU A 89 4.75 6.40 12.28
CA LEU A 89 4.18 7.59 11.62
C LEU A 89 3.47 7.23 10.32
N LYS A 90 4.01 6.29 9.54
CA LYS A 90 3.35 5.80 8.32
C LYS A 90 2.03 5.07 8.62
N ILE A 91 2.00 4.27 9.69
CA ILE A 91 0.76 3.62 10.13
C ILE A 91 -0.25 4.65 10.64
N ALA A 92 0.20 5.62 11.45
CA ALA A 92 -0.66 6.68 11.97
C ALA A 92 -1.22 7.58 10.86
N ALA A 93 -0.47 7.83 9.80
CA ALA A 93 -0.93 8.65 8.67
C ALA A 93 -2.11 8.04 7.90
N ALA A 94 -2.35 6.73 8.05
CA ALA A 94 -3.45 6.03 7.39
C ALA A 94 -4.75 5.99 8.21
N ILE A 95 -4.70 6.37 9.50
CA ILE A 95 -5.76 6.22 10.51
C ILE A 95 -6.35 7.58 10.83
#